data_AF-A0A1Z4JB55-F1
#
_entry.id   AF-A0A1Z4JB55-F1
#
_cell.length_a   1.000
_cell.length_b   1.000
_cell.length_c   1.000
_cell.angle_alpha   90.00
_cell.angle_beta   90.00
_cell.angle_gamma   90.00
#
_symmetry.space_group_name_H-M   'P 1'
#
loop_
_entity.id
_entity.type
_entity.pdbx_description
1 polymer ?
#
loop_
_entity_poly.entity_id
_entity_poly.type
_entity_poly.pdbx_seq_one_letter_code
_entity_poly.pdbx_strand_id
1 'polypeptide(L)'
;MIILTGDIGGTKTILRFSEVTSQSSQILCEGRYRSRDFSDLTEVISKFSAEAIAKLNRPLRADAACFAIAGPVINNTSHLTNLGWILEVSRLTQETGIPNIALINDFEAVSYGLLELTQADLSTIQVGQSRPCAPIAVIGAGTGLGEGFLLHHTRSNRQVYASEGGHADFAPQTELEGSVLDMWIYGRMKTMC
;
A
#
# COMPACT_ATOMS: atom_id res chain seq x y z
N MET A 1 18.53 -8.99 -8.76
CA MET A 1 17.69 -7.92 -9.35
C MET A 1 17.57 -6.81 -8.34
N ILE A 2 17.70 -5.54 -8.75
CA ILE A 2 17.47 -4.39 -7.88
C ILE A 2 16.03 -3.93 -8.06
N ILE A 3 15.27 -3.88 -6.97
CA ILE A 3 13.88 -3.43 -6.96
C ILE A 3 13.79 -2.14 -6.16
N LEU A 4 13.12 -1.13 -6.73
CA LEU A 4 12.69 0.06 -6.00
C LEU A 4 11.26 -0.15 -5.51
N THR A 5 11.05 -0.20 -4.20
CA THR A 5 9.70 -0.22 -3.63
C THR A 5 9.39 1.12 -2.97
N GLY A 6 8.11 1.49 -2.96
CA GLY A 6 7.68 2.66 -2.24
C GLY A 6 6.30 2.53 -1.61
N ASP A 7 6.14 3.18 -0.46
CA ASP A 7 4.87 3.43 0.21
C ASP A 7 4.58 4.93 0.11
N ILE A 8 3.58 5.27 -0.71
CA ILE A 8 3.25 6.62 -1.13
C ILE A 8 1.95 7.05 -0.43
N GLY A 9 2.12 7.68 0.73
CA GLY A 9 1.04 8.29 1.49
C GLY A 9 0.91 9.80 1.25
N GLY A 10 -0.23 10.36 1.66
CA GLY A 10 -0.51 11.80 1.53
C GLY A 10 0.39 12.72 2.37
N THR A 11 1.03 12.21 3.42
CA THR A 11 1.92 12.99 4.29
C THR A 11 3.38 12.57 4.16
N LYS A 12 3.60 11.27 3.91
CA LYS A 12 4.92 10.66 3.92
C LYS A 12 5.06 9.71 2.75
N THR A 13 6.24 9.74 2.14
CA THR A 13 6.69 8.78 1.15
C THR A 13 7.89 8.03 1.72
N ILE A 14 7.85 6.70 1.67
CA ILE A 14 8.97 5.83 2.04
C ILE A 14 9.43 5.13 0.76
N LEU A 15 10.72 5.19 0.45
CA LEU A 15 11.32 4.48 -0.68
C LEU A 15 12.39 3.52 -0.18
N ARG A 16 12.51 2.36 -0.83
CA ARG A 16 13.54 1.36 -0.53
C ARG A 16 14.14 0.79 -1.80
N PHE A 17 15.45 0.65 -1.80
CA PHE A 17 16.12 -0.23 -2.74
C PHE A 17 16.38 -1.56 -2.08
N SER A 18 15.99 -2.65 -2.75
CA SER A 18 16.26 -4.01 -2.32
C SER A 18 16.97 -4.80 -3.40
N GLU A 19 17.92 -5.63 -3.01
CA GLU A 19 18.50 -6.66 -3.85
C GLU A 19 17.73 -7.96 -3.63
N VAL A 20 17.09 -8.44 -4.70
CA VAL A 20 16.26 -9.64 -4.67
C VAL A 20 16.89 -10.72 -5.53
N THR A 21 16.98 -11.92 -4.95
CA THR A 21 17.40 -13.17 -5.57
C THR A 21 16.26 -14.18 -5.49
N SER A 22 16.45 -15.37 -6.06
CA SER A 22 15.47 -16.47 -5.92
C SER A 22 15.32 -16.99 -4.49
N GLN A 23 16.22 -16.61 -3.57
CA GLN A 23 16.31 -17.16 -2.22
C GLN A 23 16.19 -16.10 -1.12
N SER A 24 16.36 -14.82 -1.46
CA SER A 24 16.44 -13.76 -0.47
C SER A 24 16.03 -12.39 -1.03
N SER A 25 15.61 -11.51 -0.11
CA SER A 25 15.42 -10.09 -0.34
C SER A 25 16.18 -9.33 0.73
N GLN A 26 17.12 -8.48 0.32
CA GLN A 26 17.93 -7.65 1.22
C GLN A 26 17.67 -6.18 0.93
N ILE A 27 17.31 -5.42 1.97
CA ILE A 27 17.21 -3.96 1.87
C ILE A 27 18.63 -3.37 1.81
N LEU A 28 18.91 -2.63 0.74
CA LEU A 28 20.16 -1.90 0.55
C LEU A 28 20.10 -0.51 1.17
N CYS A 29 18.98 0.18 0.98
CA CYS A 29 18.77 1.53 1.49
C CYS A 29 17.27 1.83 1.68
N GLU A 30 16.95 2.66 2.66
CA GLU A 30 15.61 3.21 2.92
C GLU A 30 15.71 4.73 3.05
N GLY A 31 14.80 5.44 2.39
CA GLY A 31 14.62 6.89 2.51
C GLY A 31 13.20 7.21 2.96
N ARG A 32 13.05 8.29 3.73
CA ARG A 32 11.75 8.79 4.22
C ARG A 32 11.66 10.27 3.92
N TYR A 33 10.59 10.65 3.24
CA TYR A 33 10.38 12.01 2.74
C TYR A 33 9.00 12.50 3.16
N ARG A 34 8.87 13.80 3.42
CA ARG A 34 7.55 14.43 3.55
C ARG A 34 7.01 14.68 2.16
N SER A 35 5.87 14.09 1.83
CA SER A 35 5.35 14.12 0.46
C SER A 35 5.12 15.55 -0.04
N ARG A 36 4.67 16.45 0.84
CA ARG A 36 4.41 17.87 0.52
C ARG A 36 5.65 18.70 0.18
N ASP A 37 6.86 18.19 0.43
CA ASP A 37 8.09 18.90 0.08
C ASP A 37 8.44 18.73 -1.42
N PHE A 38 7.65 17.95 -2.16
CA PHE A 38 7.87 17.60 -3.57
C PHE A 38 6.63 17.86 -4.42
N SER A 39 6.85 18.22 -5.68
CA SER A 39 5.77 18.49 -6.63
C SER A 39 5.30 17.22 -7.36
N ASP A 40 6.13 16.18 -7.39
CA ASP A 40 5.83 14.89 -8.00
C ASP A 40 6.64 13.74 -7.37
N LEU A 41 6.19 12.50 -7.57
CA LEU A 41 6.89 11.30 -7.12
C LEU A 41 8.27 11.15 -7.77
N THR A 42 8.45 11.55 -9.04
CA THR A 42 9.74 11.43 -9.73
C THR A 42 10.84 12.27 -9.09
N GLU A 43 10.50 13.41 -8.49
CA GLU A 43 11.45 14.23 -7.72
C GLU A 43 11.94 13.48 -6.47
N VAL A 44 11.03 12.78 -5.77
CA VAL A 44 11.37 11.96 -4.61
C VAL A 44 12.27 10.79 -5.01
N ILE A 45 11.95 10.11 -6.12
CA ILE A 45 12.75 8.99 -6.65
C ILE A 45 14.14 9.47 -7.05
N SER A 46 14.25 10.61 -7.72
CA SER A 46 15.52 11.19 -8.16
C SER A 46 16.40 11.55 -6.96
N LYS A 47 15.84 12.25 -5.97
CA LYS A 47 16.53 12.60 -4.72
C LYS A 47 16.99 11.35 -3.97
N PHE A 48 16.10 10.37 -3.77
CA PHE A 48 16.44 9.13 -3.07
C PHE A 48 17.52 8.34 -3.80
N SER A 49 17.45 8.25 -5.12
CA SER A 49 18.45 7.53 -5.93
C SER A 49 19.83 8.18 -5.79
N ALA A 50 19.92 9.51 -5.82
CA ALA A 50 21.17 10.23 -5.60
C ALA A 50 21.73 9.99 -4.18
N GLU A 51 20.88 10.08 -3.15
CA GLU A 51 21.26 9.81 -1.75
C GLU A 51 21.72 8.35 -1.55
N ALA A 52 21.05 7.38 -2.20
CA ALA A 52 21.41 5.98 -2.13
C ALA A 52 22.73 5.66 -2.83
N ILE A 53 22.98 6.24 -4.03
CA ILE A 53 24.24 6.09 -4.77
C ILE A 53 25.41 6.64 -3.94
N ALA A 54 25.24 7.83 -3.35
CA ALA A 54 26.26 8.43 -2.51
C ALA A 54 26.55 7.58 -1.26
N LYS A 55 25.50 7.10 -0.58
CA LYS A 55 25.63 6.31 0.64
C LYS A 55 26.27 4.94 0.41
N LEU A 56 25.93 4.27 -0.70
CA LEU A 56 26.46 2.96 -1.05
C LEU A 56 27.79 3.03 -1.81
N ASN A 57 28.19 4.24 -2.24
CA ASN A 57 29.38 4.49 -3.05
C ASN A 57 29.44 3.60 -4.31
N ARG A 58 28.29 3.37 -4.95
CA ARG A 58 28.18 2.59 -6.19
C ARG A 58 26.99 3.06 -7.02
N PRO A 59 27.04 2.95 -8.37
CA PRO A 59 25.87 3.16 -9.20
C PRO A 59 24.72 2.22 -8.80
N LEU A 60 23.49 2.72 -8.84
CA LEU A 60 22.31 1.97 -8.50
C LEU A 60 21.23 2.26 -9.55
N ARG A 61 20.70 1.21 -10.16
CA ARG A 61 19.62 1.27 -11.14
C ARG A 61 18.59 0.22 -10.78
N ALA A 62 17.32 0.62 -10.73
CA ALA A 62 16.23 -0.33 -10.53
C ALA A 62 15.96 -1.09 -11.82
N ASP A 63 15.83 -2.41 -11.73
CA ASP A 63 15.34 -3.27 -12.80
C ASP A 63 13.80 -3.24 -12.86
N ALA A 64 13.16 -2.98 -11.72
CA ALA A 64 11.72 -2.83 -11.57
C ALA A 64 11.39 -1.92 -10.37
N ALA A 65 10.18 -1.36 -10.38
CA ALA A 65 9.62 -0.65 -9.24
C ALA A 65 8.17 -1.06 -8.95
N CYS A 66 7.80 -1.01 -7.67
CA CYS A 66 6.44 -1.18 -7.21
C CYS A 66 6.10 -0.12 -6.16
N PHE A 67 5.07 0.67 -6.40
CA PHE A 67 4.64 1.73 -5.50
C PHE A 67 3.24 1.42 -4.96
N ALA A 68 3.15 1.23 -3.65
CA ALA A 68 1.91 1.13 -2.90
C ALA A 68 1.35 2.54 -2.69
N ILE A 69 0.13 2.79 -3.14
CA ILE A 69 -0.50 4.12 -3.12
C ILE A 69 -1.65 4.12 -2.13
N ALA A 70 -1.69 5.12 -1.26
CA ALA A 70 -2.81 5.37 -0.35
C ALA A 70 -4.03 5.95 -1.12
N GLY A 71 -4.68 5.09 -1.91
CA GLY A 71 -5.81 5.42 -2.75
C GLY A 71 -6.02 4.40 -3.88
N PRO A 72 -7.04 4.60 -4.72
CA PRO A 72 -7.33 3.69 -5.81
C PRO A 72 -6.26 3.77 -6.91
N VAL A 73 -5.98 2.62 -7.52
CA VAL A 73 -5.22 2.52 -8.76
C VAL A 73 -6.15 1.99 -9.85
N ILE A 74 -6.36 2.79 -10.88
CA ILE A 74 -7.28 2.48 -11.97
C ILE A 74 -6.53 2.65 -13.29
N ASN A 75 -6.54 1.63 -14.14
CA ASN A 75 -5.87 1.66 -15.45
C ASN A 75 -4.41 2.14 -15.37
N ASN A 76 -3.63 1.57 -14.44
CA ASN A 76 -2.23 1.92 -14.20
C ASN A 76 -2.00 3.41 -13.84
N THR A 77 -3.03 4.05 -13.29
CA THR A 77 -2.99 5.46 -12.90
C THR A 77 -3.54 5.63 -11.48
N SER A 78 -2.95 6.55 -10.71
CA SER A 78 -3.49 6.96 -9.41
C SER A 78 -3.41 8.46 -9.22
N HIS A 79 -4.44 9.02 -8.59
CA HIS A 79 -4.57 10.45 -8.31
C HIS A 79 -4.49 10.69 -6.81
N LEU A 80 -3.38 11.24 -6.32
CA LEU A 80 -3.24 11.64 -4.92
C LEU A 80 -3.71 13.08 -4.79
N THR A 81 -5.03 13.27 -4.73
CA THR A 81 -5.69 14.59 -4.71
C THR A 81 -5.16 15.50 -3.60
N ASN A 82 -4.83 14.94 -2.42
CA ASN A 82 -4.25 15.68 -1.29
C ASN A 82 -2.85 16.27 -1.58
N LEU A 83 -2.15 15.76 -2.59
CA LEU A 83 -0.83 16.21 -3.03
C LEU A 83 -0.87 16.88 -4.41
N GLY A 84 -1.97 16.74 -5.15
CA GLY A 84 -2.06 17.16 -6.55
C GLY A 84 -1.26 16.28 -7.52
N TRP A 85 -0.77 15.12 -7.07
CA TRP A 85 0.04 14.23 -7.90
C TRP A 85 -0.85 13.34 -8.78
N ILE A 86 -0.42 13.16 -10.02
CA ILE A 86 -0.99 12.19 -10.96
C ILE A 86 0.10 11.21 -11.29
N LEU A 87 -0.04 9.95 -10.87
CA LEU A 87 0.93 8.91 -11.09
C LEU A 87 0.45 8.02 -12.22
N GLU A 88 1.10 8.10 -13.37
CA GLU A 88 0.81 7.24 -14.52
C GLU A 88 2.04 6.37 -14.82
N VAL A 89 1.87 5.05 -14.90
CA VAL A 89 2.98 4.11 -15.12
C VAL A 89 3.80 4.48 -16.36
N SER A 90 3.15 4.85 -17.46
CA SER A 90 3.82 5.20 -18.72
C SER A 90 4.78 6.39 -18.54
N ARG A 91 4.30 7.45 -17.88
CA ARG A 91 5.06 8.68 -17.58
C ARG A 91 6.20 8.39 -16.61
N LEU A 92 5.91 7.67 -15.52
CA LEU A 92 6.92 7.30 -14.54
C LEU A 92 8.03 6.46 -15.18
N THR A 93 7.71 5.52 -16.05
CA THR A 93 8.70 4.71 -16.78
C THR A 93 9.59 5.59 -17.67
N GLN A 94 9.00 6.55 -18.39
CA GLN A 94 9.76 7.48 -19.24
C GLN A 94 10.68 8.39 -18.43
N GLU A 95 10.16 9.00 -17.35
CA GLU A 95 10.88 10.00 -16.55
C GLU A 95 11.96 9.37 -15.66
N THR A 96 11.74 8.15 -15.16
CA THR A 96 12.70 7.47 -14.26
C THR A 96 13.65 6.52 -15.00
N GLY A 97 13.30 6.09 -16.22
CA GLY A 97 14.05 5.08 -16.96
C GLY A 97 13.98 3.66 -16.38
N ILE A 98 13.06 3.42 -15.45
CA ILE A 98 12.79 2.10 -14.85
C ILE A 98 11.83 1.34 -15.77
N PRO A 99 12.24 0.20 -16.34
CA PRO A 99 11.49 -0.44 -17.44
C PRO A 99 10.18 -1.09 -16.99
N ASN A 100 10.08 -1.52 -15.74
CA ASN A 100 8.90 -2.19 -15.20
C ASN A 100 8.43 -1.45 -13.95
N ILE A 101 7.27 -0.79 -14.02
CA ILE A 101 6.67 -0.10 -12.88
C ILE A 101 5.26 -0.64 -12.65
N ALA A 102 4.98 -1.01 -11.41
CA ALA A 102 3.63 -1.31 -10.94
C ALA A 102 3.18 -0.25 -9.93
N LEU A 103 1.94 0.20 -10.06
CA LEU A 103 1.22 0.91 -9.02
C LEU A 103 0.20 -0.06 -8.44
N ILE A 104 0.19 -0.20 -7.12
CA ILE A 104 -0.79 -1.04 -6.40
C ILE A 104 -1.42 -0.23 -5.29
N ASN A 105 -2.61 -0.62 -4.85
CA ASN A 105 -3.21 -0.03 -3.66
C ASN A 105 -2.40 -0.41 -2.40
N ASP A 106 -2.45 0.43 -1.37
CA ASP A 106 -1.77 0.19 -0.09
C ASP A 106 -2.27 -1.08 0.64
N PHE A 107 -3.58 -1.36 0.65
CA PHE A 107 -4.12 -2.59 1.22
C PHE A 107 -3.84 -3.83 0.37
N GLU A 108 -3.69 -3.68 -0.94
CA GLU A 108 -3.13 -4.73 -1.80
C GLU A 108 -1.68 -5.04 -1.40
N ALA A 109 -0.85 -4.01 -1.19
CA ALA A 109 0.52 -4.19 -0.72
C ALA A 109 0.60 -4.86 0.66
N VAL A 110 -0.24 -4.42 1.62
CA VAL A 110 -0.36 -5.06 2.95
C VAL A 110 -0.73 -6.52 2.81
N SER A 111 -1.70 -6.85 1.96
CA SER A 111 -2.16 -8.21 1.74
C SER A 111 -1.07 -9.12 1.14
N TYR A 112 -0.24 -8.60 0.23
CA TYR A 112 0.96 -9.30 -0.22
C TYR A 112 1.96 -9.50 0.93
N GLY A 113 2.17 -8.48 1.76
CA GLY A 113 3.07 -8.54 2.91
C GLY A 113 2.68 -9.60 3.94
N LEU A 114 1.38 -9.86 4.12
CA LEU A 114 0.89 -10.93 5.02
C LEU A 114 1.42 -12.32 4.66
N LEU A 115 1.76 -12.56 3.38
CA LEU A 115 2.24 -13.85 2.93
C LEU A 115 3.67 -14.16 3.39
N GLU A 116 4.40 -13.12 3.78
CA GLU A 116 5.78 -13.21 4.27
C GLU A 116 5.86 -13.20 5.81
N LEU A 117 4.74 -12.99 6.50
CA LEU A 117 4.70 -12.99 7.96
C LEU A 117 4.88 -14.39 8.54
N THR A 118 5.63 -14.47 9.63
CA THR A 118 5.82 -15.68 10.42
C THR A 118 4.90 -15.68 11.64
N GLN A 119 4.81 -16.82 12.33
CA GLN A 119 4.04 -16.89 13.58
C GLN A 119 4.54 -15.91 14.66
N ALA A 120 5.81 -15.48 14.59
CA ALA A 120 6.36 -14.50 15.53
C ALA A 120 5.83 -13.08 15.27
N ASP A 121 5.34 -12.80 14.07
CA ASP A 121 4.78 -11.51 13.66
C ASP A 121 3.27 -11.41 13.94
N LEU A 122 2.64 -12.49 14.40
CA LEU A 122 1.20 -12.63 14.54
C LEU A 122 0.77 -12.75 16.00
N SER A 123 -0.34 -12.09 16.34
CA SER A 123 -1.04 -12.28 17.61
C SER A 123 -2.46 -12.76 17.33
N THR A 124 -2.84 -13.89 17.93
CA THR A 124 -4.18 -14.46 17.73
C THR A 124 -5.17 -13.80 18.69
N ILE A 125 -6.10 -13.02 18.14
CA ILE A 125 -7.19 -12.39 18.90
C ILE A 125 -8.27 -13.43 19.23
N GLN A 126 -8.69 -14.21 18.24
CA GLN A 126 -9.70 -15.24 18.37
C GLN A 126 -9.18 -16.54 17.74
N VAL A 127 -9.11 -17.60 18.54
CA VAL A 127 -8.72 -18.92 18.03
C VAL A 127 -9.82 -19.45 17.11
N GLY A 128 -9.42 -19.87 15.92
CA GLY A 128 -10.28 -20.50 14.93
C GLY A 128 -9.58 -21.67 14.24
N GLN A 129 -10.32 -22.37 13.38
CA GLN A 129 -9.77 -23.46 12.56
C GLN A 129 -9.35 -22.91 11.21
N SER A 130 -8.04 -22.74 11.00
CA SER A 130 -7.52 -22.34 9.69
C SER A 130 -7.78 -23.42 8.65
N ARG A 131 -8.33 -23.02 7.50
CA ARG A 131 -8.58 -23.90 6.35
C ARG A 131 -7.52 -23.62 5.28
N PRO A 132 -6.73 -24.62 4.87
CA PRO A 132 -5.77 -24.45 3.80
C PRO A 132 -6.44 -23.95 2.52
N CYS A 133 -5.82 -22.98 1.84
CA CYS A 133 -6.30 -22.40 0.59
C CYS A 133 -7.68 -21.72 0.65
N ALA A 134 -8.20 -21.42 1.84
CA ALA A 134 -9.40 -20.59 1.97
C ALA A 134 -9.08 -19.11 1.65
N PRO A 135 -10.08 -18.31 1.25
CA PRO A 135 -9.94 -16.87 1.17
C PRO A 135 -9.44 -16.27 2.48
N ILE A 136 -8.57 -15.26 2.39
CA ILE A 136 -8.07 -14.49 3.53
C ILE A 136 -8.59 -13.07 3.37
N ALA A 137 -9.29 -12.57 4.39
CA ALA A 137 -9.67 -11.16 4.47
C ALA A 137 -8.64 -10.38 5.27
N VAL A 138 -8.40 -9.14 4.87
CA VAL A 138 -7.46 -8.20 5.47
C VAL A 138 -8.23 -6.93 5.78
N ILE A 139 -8.25 -6.54 7.04
CA ILE A 139 -8.94 -5.33 7.50
C ILE A 139 -7.98 -4.56 8.37
N GLY A 140 -7.90 -3.25 8.15
CA GLY A 140 -7.03 -2.35 8.91
C GLY A 140 -7.75 -1.04 9.20
N ALA A 141 -7.93 -0.73 10.48
CA ALA A 141 -8.46 0.54 10.93
C ALA A 141 -7.30 1.51 11.24
N GLY A 142 -7.29 2.66 10.56
CA GLY A 142 -6.34 3.75 10.73
C GLY A 142 -7.06 5.10 10.59
N THR A 143 -6.53 6.01 9.75
CA THR A 143 -7.28 7.22 9.36
C THR A 143 -8.56 6.92 8.59
N GLY A 144 -8.60 5.77 7.92
CA GLY A 144 -9.80 5.19 7.32
C GLY A 144 -9.92 3.71 7.69
N LEU A 145 -10.85 3.01 7.05
CA LEU A 145 -10.98 1.56 7.15
C LEU A 145 -10.62 0.97 5.80
N GLY A 146 -9.44 0.37 5.70
CA GLY A 146 -9.05 -0.32 4.47
C GLY A 146 -9.35 -1.80 4.55
N GLU A 147 -9.69 -2.36 3.40
CA GLU A 147 -10.06 -3.76 3.25
C GLU A 147 -9.44 -4.34 1.98
N GLY A 148 -8.91 -5.54 2.09
CA GLY A 148 -8.45 -6.34 0.96
C GLY A 148 -8.74 -7.80 1.21
N PHE A 149 -8.63 -8.61 0.16
CA PHE A 149 -8.73 -10.04 0.31
C PHE A 149 -7.80 -10.76 -0.66
N LEU A 150 -7.45 -11.98 -0.28
CA LEU A 150 -6.61 -12.87 -1.07
C LEU A 150 -7.37 -14.14 -1.38
N LEU A 151 -7.33 -14.53 -2.65
CA LEU A 151 -7.89 -15.78 -3.15
C LEU A 151 -6.77 -16.71 -3.60
N HIS A 152 -6.97 -18.01 -3.39
CA HIS A 152 -6.07 -19.05 -3.87
C HIS A 152 -6.57 -19.57 -5.21
N HIS A 153 -5.84 -19.29 -6.30
CA HIS A 153 -6.09 -19.92 -7.60
C HIS A 153 -5.50 -21.34 -7.64
N THR A 154 -4.35 -21.54 -7.00
CA THR A 154 -3.76 -22.85 -6.69
C THR A 154 -3.04 -22.80 -5.34
N ARG A 155 -2.44 -23.91 -4.88
CA ARG A 155 -1.62 -23.89 -3.64
C ARG A 155 -0.45 -22.89 -3.71
N SER A 156 0.10 -22.66 -4.89
CA SER A 156 1.26 -21.78 -5.14
C SER A 156 0.90 -20.46 -5.81
N ASN A 157 -0.32 -20.31 -6.33
CA ASN A 157 -0.78 -19.10 -7.00
C ASN A 157 -1.87 -18.42 -6.17
N ARG A 158 -1.54 -17.24 -5.66
CA ARG A 158 -2.42 -16.40 -4.85
C ARG A 158 -2.62 -15.08 -5.56
N GLN A 159 -3.86 -14.60 -5.55
CA GLN A 159 -4.20 -13.31 -6.12
C GLN A 159 -4.79 -12.42 -5.04
N VAL A 160 -4.23 -11.22 -4.92
CA VAL A 160 -4.69 -10.19 -4.00
C VAL A 160 -5.64 -9.27 -4.73
N TYR A 161 -6.62 -8.78 -4.01
CA TYR A 161 -7.58 -7.79 -4.46
C TYR A 161 -7.71 -6.70 -3.40
N ALA A 162 -7.49 -5.46 -3.80
CA ALA A 162 -7.92 -4.31 -3.01
C ALA A 162 -9.45 -4.19 -3.05
N SER A 163 -10.03 -3.60 -2.00
CA SER A 163 -11.46 -3.30 -1.97
C SER A 163 -11.73 -2.00 -1.22
N GLU A 164 -12.85 -1.37 -1.56
CA GLU A 164 -13.38 -0.20 -0.84
C GLU A 164 -14.45 -0.64 0.17
N GLY A 165 -14.37 -1.87 0.68
CA GLY A 165 -15.39 -2.45 1.57
C GLY A 165 -15.56 -1.68 2.89
N GLY A 166 -14.53 -0.95 3.33
CA GLY A 166 -14.63 -0.04 4.47
C GLY A 166 -15.54 1.18 4.26
N HIS A 167 -15.99 1.43 3.02
CA HIS A 167 -17.01 2.43 2.69
C HIS A 167 -18.44 1.87 2.70
N ALA A 168 -18.63 0.57 2.98
CA ALA A 168 -19.96 -0.02 3.11
C ALA A 168 -20.75 0.59 4.27
N ASP A 169 -22.08 0.53 4.17
CA ASP A 169 -22.96 1.03 5.23
C ASP A 169 -22.77 0.23 6.53
N PHE A 170 -22.78 0.94 7.65
CA PHE A 170 -22.76 0.31 8.97
C PHE A 170 -24.10 -0.37 9.25
N ALA A 171 -24.09 -1.68 9.51
CA ALA A 171 -25.27 -2.51 9.69
C ALA A 171 -25.43 -2.96 11.16
N PRO A 172 -25.96 -2.12 12.06
CA PRO A 172 -26.08 -2.45 13.49
C PRO A 172 -26.98 -3.67 13.72
N GLN A 173 -26.57 -4.54 14.63
CA GLN A 173 -27.28 -5.76 15.03
C GLN A 173 -27.76 -5.72 16.49
N THR A 174 -27.32 -4.73 17.28
CA THR A 174 -27.68 -4.56 18.68
C THR A 174 -28.20 -3.15 18.98
N GLU A 175 -28.91 -2.97 20.09
CA GLU A 175 -29.38 -1.64 20.54
C GLU A 175 -28.23 -0.66 20.76
N LEU A 176 -27.09 -1.15 21.27
CA LEU A 176 -25.89 -0.34 21.47
C LEU A 176 -25.33 0.15 20.13
N GLU A 177 -25.20 -0.74 19.14
CA GLU A 177 -24.74 -0.38 17.80
C GLU A 177 -25.73 0.56 17.10
N GLY A 178 -27.04 0.35 17.28
CA GLY A 178 -28.07 1.27 16.80
C GLY A 178 -27.92 2.67 17.40
N SER A 179 -27.65 2.75 18.71
CA SER A 179 -27.41 4.02 19.40
C SER A 179 -26.16 4.76 18.87
N VAL A 180 -25.12 4.00 18.49
CA VAL A 180 -23.92 4.56 17.85
C VAL A 180 -24.27 5.13 16.47
N LEU A 181 -25.05 4.39 15.67
CA LEU A 181 -25.51 4.86 14.35
C LEU A 181 -26.34 6.13 14.48
N ASP A 182 -27.32 6.15 15.40
CA ASP A 182 -28.17 7.32 15.64
C ASP A 182 -27.32 8.54 16.01
N MET A 183 -26.38 8.40 16.96
CA MET A 183 -25.46 9.47 17.35
C MET A 183 -24.68 10.01 16.15
N TRP A 184 -24.19 9.13 15.27
CA TRP A 184 -23.47 9.50 14.06
C TRP A 184 -24.34 10.31 13.08
N ILE A 185 -25.57 9.86 12.84
CA ILE A 185 -26.53 10.55 11.95
C ILE A 185 -26.87 11.93 12.52
N TYR A 186 -27.21 12.01 13.81
CA TYR A 186 -27.51 13.28 14.48
C TYR A 186 -26.32 14.26 14.46
N GLY A 187 -25.10 13.74 14.61
CA GLY A 187 -23.87 14.52 14.54
C GLY A 187 -23.65 15.17 13.18
N ARG A 188 -23.89 14.45 12.08
CA ARG A 188 -23.77 14.98 10.70
C ARG A 188 -24.86 15.99 10.36
N MET A 189 -26.08 15.81 10.88
CA MET A 189 -27.16 16.77 10.67
C MET A 189 -26.89 18.14 11.32
N LYS A 190 -26.20 18.19 12.47
CA LYS A 190 -25.89 19.46 13.15
C LYS A 190 -24.78 20.28 12.48
N THR A 191 -23.90 19.66 11.69
CA THR A 191 -22.84 20.36 10.95
C THR A 191 -23.28 20.91 9.59
N MET A 192 -24.51 20.62 9.15
CA MET A 192 -25.10 21.14 7.91
C MET A 192 -26.00 22.38 8.12
N CYS A 193 -26.13 22.87 9.35
CA CYS A 193 -26.85 24.12 9.70
C CYS A 193 -25.87 25.21 10.14
#